data_AF-A0A969K058-F1
#
_entry.id   AF-A0A969K058-F1
#
_cell.length_a   1.000
_cell.length_b   1.000
_cell.length_c   1.000
_cell.angle_alpha   90.00
_cell.angle_beta   90.00
_cell.angle_gamma   90.00
#
_symmetry.space_group_name_H-M   'P 1'
#
loop_
_entity.id
_entity.type
_entity.pdbx_description
1 polymer ?
#
loop_
_entity_poly.entity_id
_entity_poly.type
_entity_poly.pdbx_seq_one_letter_code
_entity_poly.pdbx_strand_id
1 'polypeptide(L)' 'MRFPVLVNSTAVSAAFENGVLNLQVPKAEEVKAKRIEIKAA' A
#
# COMPACT_ATOMS: atom_id res chain seq x y z
N MET A 1 5.13 -9.75 -11.46
CA MET A 1 5.22 -8.30 -11.79
C MET A 1 5.99 -7.63 -10.65
N ARG A 2 6.92 -6.73 -10.93
CA ARG A 2 7.74 -6.06 -9.91
C ARG A 2 7.40 -4.58 -9.91
N PHE A 3 6.97 -4.05 -8.77
CA PHE A 3 6.72 -2.62 -8.61
C PHE A 3 8.00 -1.91 -8.16
N PRO A 4 8.25 -0.67 -8.62
CA PRO A 4 9.41 0.12 -8.22
C PRO A 4 9.30 0.66 -6.78
N VAL A 5 8.15 0.47 -6.12
CA VAL A 5 7.87 0.92 -4.75
C VAL A 5 7.22 -0.21 -3.96
N LEU A 6 7.25 -0.09 -2.63
CA LEU A 6 6.48 -0.97 -1.75
C LEU A 6 4.99 -0.71 -1.96
N VAL A 7 4.25 -1.79 -2.17
CA VAL A 7 2.80 -1.76 -2.43
C VAL A 7 2.09 -2.61 -1.39
N ASN A 8 0.86 -2.24 -1.07
CA ASN A 8 0.01 -3.05 -0.21
C ASN A 8 -0.66 -4.14 -1.05
N SER A 9 -0.08 -5.34 -1.05
CA SER A 9 -0.56 -6.47 -1.85
C SER A 9 -1.91 -7.04 -1.39
N THR A 10 -2.35 -6.76 -0.18
CA THR A 10 -3.63 -7.28 0.35
C THR A 10 -4.83 -6.40 -0.01
N ALA A 11 -4.58 -5.15 -0.45
CA ALA A 11 -5.61 -4.18 -0.82
C ALA A 11 -5.67 -3.91 -2.34
N VAL A 12 -5.23 -4.87 -3.15
CA VAL A 12 -5.25 -4.75 -4.62
C VAL A 12 -6.66 -5.00 -5.14
N SER A 13 -7.14 -4.17 -6.07
CA SER A 13 -8.42 -4.33 -6.75
C SER A 13 -8.23 -4.40 -8.27
N ALA A 14 -9.13 -5.12 -8.95
CA ALA A 14 -9.10 -5.26 -10.41
C ALA A 14 -10.51 -5.08 -10.99
N ALA A 15 -10.59 -4.43 -12.15
CA ALA A 15 -11.80 -4.26 -12.94
C ALA A 15 -11.51 -4.59 -14.41
N PHE A 16 -12.38 -5.38 -15.05
CA PHE A 16 -12.24 -5.74 -16.46
C PHE A 16 -13.39 -5.14 -17.24
N GLU A 17 -13.09 -4.17 -18.09
CA GLU A 17 -14.09 -3.42 -18.86
C GLU A 17 -13.61 -3.22 -20.29
N ASN A 18 -14.50 -3.45 -21.26
CA ASN A 18 -14.23 -3.26 -22.70
C ASN A 18 -12.96 -3.98 -23.21
N GLY A 19 -12.66 -5.17 -22.68
CA GLY A 19 -11.47 -5.95 -23.05
C GLY A 19 -10.17 -5.49 -22.38
N VAL A 20 -10.23 -4.51 -21.46
CA VAL A 20 -9.07 -3.98 -20.75
C VAL A 20 -9.14 -4.34 -19.27
N LEU A 21 -8.04 -4.89 -18.74
CA LEU A 21 -7.87 -5.18 -17.32
C LEU A 21 -7.22 -3.98 -16.62
N ASN A 22 -7.99 -3.29 -15.79
CA ASN A 22 -7.54 -2.21 -14.93
C ASN A 22 -7.20 -2.76 -13.55
N LEU A 23 -5.98 -2.52 -13.08
CA LEU A 23 -5.49 -2.96 -11.77
C LEU A 23 -5.17 -1.73 -10.91
N GLN A 24 -5.78 -1.66 -9.74
CA GLN A 24 -5.49 -0.65 -8.73
C GLN A 24 -4.59 -1.26 -7.65
N VAL A 25 -3.36 -0.76 -7.58
CA VAL A 25 -2.33 -1.23 -6.64
C VAL A 25 -1.98 -0.08 -5.70
N PRO A 26 -2.50 -0.06 -4.47
CA PRO A 26 -2.19 0.98 -3.51
C PRO A 26 -0.72 0.90 -3.07
N LYS A 27 -0.08 2.06 -2.90
CA LYS A 27 1.24 2.15 -2.26
C LYS A 27 1.13 1.70 -0.81
N ALA A 28 2.17 1.05 -0.29
CA ALA A 28 2.22 0.72 1.12
C ALA A 28 2.29 2.02 1.94
N GLU A 29 1.51 2.11 3.02
CA GLU A 29 1.63 3.23 3.95
C GLU A 29 3.02 3.21 4.59
N GLU A 30 3.83 4.24 4.33
CA GLU A 30 5.05 4.49 5.11
C GLU A 30 4.61 4.91 6.51
N VAL A 31 4.66 3.95 7.43
CA VAL A 31 4.35 4.18 8.84
C VAL A 31 5.32 5.22 9.36
N LYS A 32 4.87 6.47 9.49
CA LYS A 32 5.65 7.53 10.15
C LYS A 32 6.04 7.00 11.53
N ALA A 33 7.34 6.97 11.80
CA ALA A 33 7.91 6.38 13.00
C ALA A 33 7.13 6.82 14.24
N LYS A 34 6.56 5.87 14.98
CA LYS A 34 5.86 6.14 16.23
C LYS A 34 6.87 6.76 17.20
N ARG A 35 6.71 8.05 17.52
CA ARG A 35 7.53 8.72 18.54
C ARG A 35 7.28 8.00 19.86
N ILE A 36 8.30 7.34 20.40
CA ILE A 36 8.21 6.70 21.71
C ILE A 36 8.34 7.83 22.75
N GLU A 37 7.23 8.20 23.39
CA GLU A 37 7.24 9.08 24.55
C GLU A 37 7.57 8.24 25.79
N ILE A 38 8.79 8.41 26.32
CA ILE A 38 9.19 7.80 27.59
C ILE A 38 8.49 8.61 28.70
N LYS A 39 7.47 8.03 29.33
CA LYS A 39 6.92 8.54 30.60
C LYS A 39 7.85 8.09 31.73
N ALA A 40 8.61 9.02 32.29
CA ALA A 40 9.34 8.80 33.53
C ALA A 40 8.33 8.69 34.69
N ALA A 41 8.59 7.71 35.57
CA ALA A 41 7.80 7.40 36.76
C ALA A 41 8.04 8.40 37.90
#